data_AF-A0A942TB64-F1
#
_entry.id   AF-A0A942TB64-F1
#
_cell.length_a   1.000
_cell.length_b   1.000
_cell.length_c   1.000
_cell.angle_alpha   90.00
_cell.angle_beta   90.00
_cell.angle_gamma   90.00
#
_symmetry.space_group_name_H-M   'P 1'
#
loop_
_entity.id
_entity.type
_entity.pdbx_description
1 polymer ?
#
loop_
_entity_poly.entity_id
_entity_poly.type
_entity_poly.pdbx_seq_one_letter_code
_entity_poly.pdbx_strand_id
1 'polypeptide(L)' 'MTNIDKRNRLDESPFTYRVSKNDTVFIDFKGKLVKTLKGKEAEKILIKIRSAANEKELQLILAKITGNFKRGNERI' A
#
# COMPACT_ATOMS: atom_id res chain seq x y z
N MET A 1 -2.07 -12.99 18.38
CA MET A 1 -2.82 -12.27 17.33
C MET A 1 -2.39 -10.81 17.30
N THR A 2 -1.40 -10.47 16.48
CA THR A 2 -0.94 -9.08 16.36
C THR A 2 -1.98 -8.29 15.58
N ASN A 3 -2.72 -7.43 16.27
CA ASN A 3 -3.79 -6.62 15.70
C ASN A 3 -3.15 -5.40 15.02
N ILE A 4 -2.86 -5.54 13.73
CA ILE A 4 -2.09 -4.55 12.94
C ILE A 4 -2.90 -3.25 12.70
N ASP A 5 -4.22 -3.25 12.92
CA ASP A 5 -5.07 -2.05 12.84
C ASP A 5 -6.12 -2.01 13.96
N LYS A 6 -5.87 -1.18 14.99
CA LYS A 6 -6.78 -0.96 16.14
C LYS A 6 -8.15 -0.36 15.78
N ARG A 7 -8.39 0.02 14.52
CA ARG A 7 -9.64 0.67 14.06
C ARG A 7 -10.35 -0.11 12.94
N ASN A 8 -9.92 -1.34 12.65
CA ASN A 8 -10.36 -2.16 11.51
C ASN A 8 -10.38 -1.44 10.14
N ARG A 9 -9.60 -0.37 9.95
CA ARG A 9 -9.67 0.49 8.75
C ARG A 9 -9.10 -0.15 7.50
N LEU A 10 -8.23 -1.15 7.66
CA LEU A 10 -7.65 -1.91 6.54
C LEU A 10 -8.53 -3.09 6.11
N ASP A 11 -9.55 -3.45 6.89
CA ASP A 11 -10.48 -4.54 6.56
C ASP A 11 -11.45 -4.13 5.44
N GLU A 12 -11.66 -2.82 5.25
CA GLU A 12 -12.40 -2.24 4.11
C GLU A 12 -11.61 -2.23 2.79
N SER A 13 -10.37 -2.74 2.78
CA SER A 13 -9.44 -2.66 1.64
C SER A 13 -9.41 -1.28 0.97
N PRO A 14 -9.15 -0.19 1.73
CA PRO A 14 -9.33 1.18 1.24
C PRO A 14 -8.26 1.61 0.23
N PHE A 15 -7.16 0.87 0.10
CA PHE A 15 -6.14 1.14 -0.90
C PHE A 15 -6.35 0.30 -2.15
N THR A 16 -6.27 0.96 -3.30
CA THR A 16 -6.20 0.31 -4.60
C THR A 16 -4.98 0.83 -5.35
N TYR A 17 -4.44 0.02 -6.26
CA TYR A 17 -3.34 0.45 -7.12
C TYR A 17 -3.62 0.09 -8.57
N ARG A 18 -3.05 0.88 -9.48
CA ARG A 18 -3.16 0.69 -10.92
C ARG A 18 -1.79 0.91 -11.54
N VAL A 19 -1.44 0.07 -12.53
CA VAL A 19 -0.16 0.12 -13.22
C VAL A 19 -0.42 0.53 -14.67
N SER A 20 0.24 1.57 -15.14
CA SER A 20 0.18 2.00 -16.54
C SER A 20 1.25 1.32 -17.37
N LYS A 21 1.11 1.36 -18.70
CA LYS A 21 2.06 0.78 -19.69
C LYS A 21 3.49 1.33 -19.58
N ASN A 22 3.68 2.49 -18.97
CA ASN A 22 4.99 3.11 -18.71
C ASN A 22 5.53 2.81 -17.30
N ASP A 23 5.22 1.65 -16.74
CA ASP A 23 5.64 1.25 -15.37
C ASP A 23 5.36 2.34 -14.32
N THR A 24 4.26 3.07 -14.49
CA THR A 24 3.83 4.09 -13.53
C THR A 24 2.77 3.47 -12.63
N VAL A 25 3.00 3.55 -11.31
CA VAL A 25 2.08 3.02 -10.31
C VAL A 25 1.30 4.16 -9.68
N PHE A 26 -0.01 4.07 -9.78
CA PHE A 26 -0.97 4.96 -9.15
C PHE A 26 -1.56 4.26 -7.93
N ILE A 27 -1.59 4.94 -6.79
CA ILE A 27 -2.17 4.41 -5.56
C ILE A 27 -3.30 5.34 -5.15
N ASP A 28 -4.49 4.77 -5.05
CA ASP A 28 -5.69 5.44 -4.62
C ASP A 28 -6.03 5.01 -3.18
N PHE A 29 -6.57 5.93 -2.38
CA PHE A 29 -7.13 5.68 -1.07
C PHE A 29 -8.59 6.14 -1.07
N LYS A 30 -9.51 5.21 -0.81
CA LYS A 30 -10.97 5.45 -0.87
C LYS A 30 -11.40 6.18 -2.16
N GLY A 31 -10.85 5.73 -3.30
CA GLY A 31 -11.13 6.28 -4.63
C GLY A 31 -10.42 7.59 -4.99
N LYS A 32 -9.53 8.11 -4.14
CA LYS A 32 -8.75 9.33 -4.40
C LYS A 32 -7.28 8.99 -4.63
N LEU A 33 -6.69 9.50 -5.72
CA LEU A 33 -5.26 9.33 -6.00
C LEU A 33 -4.42 10.03 -4.92
N VAL A 34 -3.68 9.25 -4.13
CA VAL A 34 -2.84 9.77 -3.02
C VAL A 34 -1.34 9.71 -3.33
N LYS A 35 -0.92 8.82 -4.24
CA LYS A 35 0.50 8.67 -4.61
C LYS A 35 0.62 8.22 -6.06
N THR A 36 1.62 8.78 -6.75
CA THR A 36 2.07 8.29 -8.07
C THR A 36 3.56 8.01 -7.97
N LEU A 37 3.98 6.83 -8.44
CA LEU A 37 5.37 6.39 -8.47
C LEU A 37 5.79 6.11 -9.91
N LYS A 38 7.05 6.40 -10.25
CA LYS A 38 7.61 6.23 -11.59
C LYS A 38 9.04 5.68 -11.52
N GLY A 39 9.48 5.05 -12.60
CA GLY A 39 10.83 4.52 -12.75
C GLY A 39 11.21 3.54 -11.63
N LYS A 40 12.45 3.64 -11.13
CA LYS A 40 13.00 2.72 -10.12
C LYS A 40 12.16 2.60 -8.85
N GLU A 41 11.46 3.66 -8.45
CA GLU A 41 10.56 3.61 -7.29
C GLU A 41 9.32 2.75 -7.56
N ALA A 42 8.72 2.91 -8.75
CA ALA A 42 7.59 2.08 -9.16
C ALA A 42 7.98 0.60 -9.24
N GLU A 43 9.12 0.28 -9.85
CA GLU A 43 9.62 -1.10 -9.96
C GLU A 43 9.81 -1.75 -8.59
N LYS A 44 10.46 -1.05 -7.64
CA LYS A 44 10.64 -1.53 -6.26
C LYS A 44 9.31 -1.81 -5.57
N ILE A 45 8.32 -0.95 -5.77
CA ILE A 45 7.00 -1.11 -5.16
C ILE A 45 6.23 -2.25 -5.81
N LEU A 46 6.31 -2.42 -7.13
CA LEU A 46 5.69 -3.54 -7.84
C LEU A 46 6.21 -4.88 -7.34
N ILE A 47 7.52 -4.99 -7.09
CA ILE A 47 8.11 -6.21 -6.51
C ILE A 47 7.50 -6.49 -5.14
N LYS A 48 7.40 -5.48 -4.26
CA LYS A 48 6.79 -5.66 -2.92
C LYS A 48 5.33 -6.07 -3.01
N ILE A 49 4.55 -5.42 -3.87
CA ILE A 49 3.14 -5.74 -4.12
C ILE A 49 2.98 -7.20 -4.60
N ARG A 50 3.85 -7.64 -5.52
CA ARG A 50 3.85 -9.03 -6.03
C ARG A 50 4.26 -10.06 -4.97
N SER A 51 5.04 -9.66 -3.97
CA SER A 51 5.42 -10.51 -2.84
C SER A 51 4.33 -10.60 -1.75
N ALA A 52 3.22 -9.87 -1.88
CA ALA A 52 2.13 -9.94 -0.90
C ALA A 52 1.47 -11.32 -0.92
N ALA A 53 1.45 -12.01 0.22
CA ALA A 53 0.86 -13.35 0.35
C ALA A 53 -0.68 -13.34 0.42
N ASN A 54 -1.28 -12.21 0.81
CA ASN A 54 -2.72 -12.04 0.94
C ASN A 54 -3.11 -10.55 0.80
N GLU A 55 -4.42 -10.29 0.73
CA GLU A 55 -4.95 -8.94 0.58
C GLU A 55 -4.57 -8.01 1.75
N LYS A 56 -4.48 -8.52 2.97
CA LYS A 56 -4.04 -7.74 4.14
C LYS A 56 -2.60 -7.25 4.01
N GLU A 57 -1.68 -8.11 3.59
CA GLU A 57 -0.29 -7.73 3.33
C GLU A 57 -0.21 -6.71 2.19
N LEU A 58 -1.01 -6.87 1.13
CA LEU A 58 -1.10 -5.89 0.05
C LEU A 58 -1.54 -4.51 0.58
N GLN A 59 -2.62 -4.47 1.37
CA GLN A 59 -3.10 -3.23 1.99
C GLN A 59 -2.03 -2.58 2.87
N LEU A 60 -1.28 -3.37 3.65
CA LEU A 60 -0.18 -2.89 4.51
C LEU A 60 0.98 -2.31 3.70
N ILE A 61 1.33 -2.94 2.58
CA ILE A 61 2.37 -2.44 1.67
C ILE A 61 1.94 -1.08 1.11
N LEU A 62 0.72 -0.96 0.57
CA LEU A 62 0.18 0.29 0.01
C LEU A 62 0.07 1.39 1.08
N ALA A 63 -0.37 1.04 2.29
CA ALA A 63 -0.43 1.92 3.45
C ALA A 63 0.93 2.51 3.84
N LYS A 64 1.98 1.67 3.85
CA LYS A 64 3.36 2.10 4.14
C LYS A 64 3.90 3.03 3.05
N ILE A 65 3.64 2.71 1.78
CA ILE A 65 4.12 3.49 0.63
C ILE A 65 3.52 4.90 0.60
N THR A 66 2.22 5.00 0.90
CA THR A 66 1.52 6.29 0.90
C THR A 66 1.88 7.16 2.10
N GLY A 67 2.61 6.62 3.09
CA GLY A 67 2.97 7.34 4.31
C GLY A 67 1.80 7.56 5.27
N ASN A 68 0.59 7.13 4.90
CA ASN A 68 -0.63 7.29 5.68
C ASN A 68 -0.60 6.50 7.00
N PHE A 69 0.29 5.52 7.12
CA PHE A 69 0.40 4.63 8.28
C PHE A 69 1.78 4.65 8.95
N LYS A 70 2.65 5.62 8.63
CA LYS A 70 4.00 5.79 9.22
C LYS A 70 4.04 5.93 10.75
N ARG A 71 2.89 6.02 11.43
CA ARG A 71 2.80 6.18 12.90
C ARG A 71 2.49 4.89 13.67
N GLY A 72 2.28 3.76 12.99
CA GLY A 72 1.94 2.49 13.63
C GLY A 72 2.99 1.43 13.39
N ASN A 73 3.63 0.97 14.48
CA ASN A 73 4.41 -0.28 14.58
C ASN A 73 5.95 -0.24 14.40
N GLU A 74 6.62 0.86 14.79
CA GLU A 74 8.09 0.89 15.04
C GLU A 74 8.44 0.97 16.55
N ARG A 75 7.55 0.46 17.40
CA ARG A 75 7.86 0.16 18.80
C ARG A 75 7.24 -1.20 19.11
N ILE A 76 8.06 -2.23 19.04
CA ILE A 76 8.22 -3.39 19.95
C ILE A 76 9.10 -4.40 19.22
#